data_AF-A0A958AFR0-F1
#
_entry.id   AF-A0A958AFR0-F1
#
_cell.length_a   1.000
_cell.length_b   1.000
_cell.length_c   1.000
_cell.angle_alpha   90.00
_cell.angle_beta   90.00
_cell.angle_gamma   90.00
#
_symmetry.space_group_name_H-M   'P 1'
#
loop_
_entity.id
_entity.type
_entity.pdbx_description
1 polymer ?
#
loop_
_entity_poly.entity_id
_entity_poly.type
_entity_poly.pdbx_seq_one_letter_code
_entity_poly.pdbx_strand_id
1 'polypeptide(L)'
;MTFYKDMGSAHAVLTQSTIGLPNWVGRMAGGQAGIVQASKFLKIVDEHEKIIRPLDEKHNLDYELLRTYRDFLSGGRLVDLFRFTAKYSRYIEHNAKERRVNQFELNHLRELIVNTSTIDLETILDNSSFLRIAYAIRQSTVWAQFNHYWRQPEKDKRYNIRYGLGQELVRKGKYRDPFIKALTDFLVKYNAENAMIKEQAAKLNNGKLPEDVWFRSDVSLKNIQELGKLIDNAKGDSELICNLLVACGYASDYAKKEDKPKISSGRLLNQMKLQLRHREMFSVGGDQR
;
A
#
# COMPACT_ATOMS: atom_id res chain seq x y z
N MET A 1 20.76 2.75 22.18
CA MET A 1 21.08 1.42 22.72
C MET A 1 20.41 1.31 24.07
N THR A 2 19.66 0.24 24.33
CA THR A 2 19.12 -0.04 25.67
C THR A 2 20.24 -0.64 26.50
N PHE A 3 20.63 0.00 27.60
CA PHE A 3 21.69 -0.49 28.48
C PHE A 3 21.05 -1.11 29.71
N TYR A 4 21.09 -2.43 29.82
CA TYR A 4 20.67 -3.14 31.02
C TYR A 4 21.82 -3.15 32.01
N LYS A 5 21.68 -2.41 33.11
CA LYS A 5 22.59 -2.52 34.26
C LYS A 5 22.02 -3.57 35.21
N ASP A 6 22.74 -4.66 35.39
CA ASP A 6 22.37 -5.67 36.38
C ASP A 6 22.58 -5.13 37.80
N MET A 7 21.57 -5.31 38.64
CA MET A 7 21.51 -4.86 40.03
C MET A 7 21.02 -6.00 40.96
N GLY A 8 21.11 -7.26 40.50
CA GLY A 8 20.59 -8.43 41.22
C GLY A 8 19.13 -8.71 40.89
N SER A 9 18.28 -8.89 41.90
CA SER A 9 16.90 -9.39 41.74
C SER A 9 15.89 -8.40 41.12
N ALA A 10 16.33 -7.29 40.53
CA ALA A 10 15.48 -6.28 39.92
C ALA A 10 16.13 -5.68 38.66
N HIS A 11 15.51 -5.90 37.50
CA HIS A 11 15.91 -5.26 36.25
C HIS A 11 15.25 -3.87 36.13
N ALA A 12 16.00 -2.81 36.45
CA ALA A 12 15.56 -1.44 36.22
C ALA A 12 15.76 -1.03 34.75
N VAL A 13 14.67 -0.66 34.06
CA VAL A 13 14.73 -0.10 32.70
C VAL A 13 15.18 1.36 32.79
N LEU A 14 16.48 1.61 32.58
CA LEU A 14 17.12 2.91 32.86
C LEU A 14 17.28 3.86 31.67
N THR A 15 16.54 3.64 30.57
CA THR A 15 16.49 4.58 29.44
C THR A 15 15.08 4.78 28.91
N GLN A 16 14.31 5.66 29.55
CA GLN A 16 13.33 6.48 28.82
C GLN A 16 14.11 7.52 28.00
N SER A 17 14.58 7.12 26.82
CA SER A 17 15.01 8.09 25.81
C SER A 17 13.76 8.84 25.33
N THR A 18 13.58 10.08 25.79
CA THR A 18 12.51 10.95 25.31
C THR A 18 12.76 11.29 23.84
N ILE A 19 11.97 10.68 22.96
CA ILE A 19 11.89 11.09 21.57
C ILE A 19 11.11 12.41 21.56
N GLY A 20 11.76 13.49 21.11
CA GLY A 20 11.07 14.77 20.89
C GLY A 20 9.92 14.62 19.89
N LEU A 21 8.94 15.51 19.94
CA LEU A 21 7.83 15.47 18.98
C LEU A 21 8.38 15.45 17.54
N PRO A 22 8.06 14.42 16.73
CA PRO A 22 8.61 14.33 15.38
C PRO A 22 8.23 15.56 14.54
N ASN A 23 9.13 15.97 13.64
CA ASN A 23 8.97 17.21 12.85
C ASN A 23 7.65 17.26 12.06
N TRP A 24 7.09 16.11 11.69
CA TRP A 24 5.81 15.98 10.98
C TRP A 24 4.55 16.29 11.82
N VAL A 25 4.69 16.51 13.13
CA VAL A 25 3.63 17.09 13.98
C VAL A 25 3.44 18.59 13.67
N GLY A 26 4.46 19.24 13.09
CA GLY A 26 4.39 20.64 12.69
C GLY A 26 4.20 21.60 13.88
N ARG A 27 3.69 22.81 13.60
CA ARG A 27 3.28 23.75 14.65
C ARG A 27 1.85 23.47 15.07
N MET A 28 1.63 23.35 16.37
CA MET A 28 0.30 23.19 16.96
C MET A 28 -0.43 24.54 16.97
N ALA A 29 -1.68 24.56 16.51
CA ALA A 29 -2.56 25.71 16.70
C ALA A 29 -2.95 25.89 18.18
N GLY A 30 -3.33 27.12 18.57
CA GLY A 30 -3.89 27.40 19.89
C GLY A 30 -5.36 26.98 20.01
N GLY A 31 -5.83 26.82 21.25
CA GLY A 31 -7.25 26.60 21.58
C GLY A 31 -7.86 25.36 20.91
N GLN A 32 -9.14 25.47 20.52
CA GLN A 32 -9.91 24.34 19.98
C GLN A 32 -9.31 23.73 18.71
N ALA A 33 -8.68 24.55 17.85
CA ALA A 33 -8.01 24.07 16.64
C ALA A 33 -6.83 23.13 16.99
N GLY A 34 -6.05 23.48 18.01
CA GLY A 34 -4.96 22.64 18.53
C GLY A 34 -5.44 21.31 19.09
N ILE A 35 -6.57 21.29 19.79
CA ILE A 35 -7.18 20.06 20.33
C ILE A 35 -7.61 19.11 19.20
N VAL A 36 -8.24 19.65 18.14
CA VAL A 36 -8.63 18.86 16.95
C VAL A 36 -7.39 18.31 16.23
N GLN A 37 -6.35 19.13 16.08
CA GLN A 37 -5.08 18.74 15.46
C GLN A 37 -4.38 17.63 16.27
N ALA A 38 -4.27 17.77 17.59
CA ALA A 38 -3.70 16.75 18.49
C ALA A 38 -4.47 15.43 18.41
N SER A 39 -5.81 15.49 18.35
CA SER A 39 -6.67 14.32 18.22
C SER A 39 -6.49 13.57 16.89
N LYS A 40 -6.07 14.26 15.81
CA LYS A 40 -5.64 13.60 14.57
C LYS A 40 -4.29 12.93 14.76
N PHE A 41 -3.29 13.63 15.29
CA PHE A 41 -1.95 13.08 15.50
C PHE A 41 -1.93 11.84 16.39
N LEU A 42 -2.78 11.78 17.44
CA LEU A 42 -2.91 10.58 18.27
C LEU A 42 -3.40 9.36 17.47
N LYS A 43 -4.23 9.53 16.43
CA LYS A 43 -4.65 8.44 15.54
C LYS A 43 -3.52 7.97 14.63
N ILE A 44 -2.70 8.90 14.13
CA ILE A 44 -1.50 8.58 13.34
C ILE A 44 -0.50 7.80 14.22
N VAL A 45 -0.27 8.23 15.47
CA VAL A 45 0.60 7.51 16.41
C VAL A 45 0.07 6.11 16.75
N ASP A 46 -1.22 5.95 17.02
CA ASP A 46 -1.87 4.64 17.26
C ASP A 46 -1.80 3.70 16.05
N GLU A 47 -1.94 4.23 14.83
CA GLU A 47 -1.71 3.48 13.59
C GLU A 47 -0.25 3.02 13.45
N HIS A 48 0.69 3.93 13.65
CA HIS A 48 2.12 3.66 13.59
C HIS A 48 2.52 2.59 14.63
N GLU A 49 1.97 2.66 15.84
CA GLU A 49 2.20 1.64 16.87
C GLU A 49 1.67 0.26 16.42
N LYS A 50 0.48 0.21 15.81
CA LYS A 50 -0.09 -1.03 15.26
C LYS A 50 0.71 -1.62 14.11
N ILE A 51 1.45 -0.80 13.37
CA ILE A 51 2.33 -1.23 12.28
C ILE A 51 3.63 -1.84 12.82
N ILE A 52 4.23 -1.24 13.86
CA ILE A 52 5.54 -1.66 14.38
C ILE A 52 5.48 -2.72 15.48
N ARG A 53 4.44 -2.73 16.32
CA ARG A 53 4.27 -3.67 17.44
C ARG A 53 4.35 -5.17 17.04
N PRO A 54 3.92 -5.61 15.84
CA PRO A 54 4.03 -7.01 15.41
C PRO A 54 5.40 -7.45 14.87
N LEU A 55 6.40 -6.57 14.85
CA LEU A 55 7.77 -6.83 14.34
C LEU A 55 8.66 -7.37 15.47
N ASP A 56 9.40 -8.46 15.23
CA ASP A 56 10.34 -9.05 16.21
C ASP A 56 11.80 -8.81 15.78
N GLU A 57 12.59 -8.14 16.61
CA GLU A 57 14.01 -7.87 16.36
C GLU A 57 14.86 -9.15 16.16
N LYS A 58 14.37 -10.32 16.58
CA LYS A 58 15.02 -11.62 16.29
C LYS A 58 14.99 -12.01 14.82
N HIS A 59 14.11 -11.41 14.01
CA HIS A 59 14.05 -11.64 12.58
C HIS A 59 14.75 -10.51 11.83
N ASN A 60 15.78 -10.84 11.03
CA ASN A 60 16.62 -9.86 10.32
C ASN A 60 15.84 -8.85 9.48
N LEU A 61 14.71 -9.25 8.86
CA LEU A 61 13.86 -8.36 8.07
C LEU A 61 13.13 -7.33 8.96
N ASP A 62 12.63 -7.78 10.10
CA ASP A 62 11.85 -6.99 11.06
C ASP A 62 12.75 -6.02 11.84
N TYR A 63 13.96 -6.47 12.23
CA TYR A 63 15.02 -5.59 12.74
C TYR A 63 15.36 -4.47 11.74
N GLU A 64 15.55 -4.81 10.47
CA GLU A 64 15.88 -3.84 9.43
C GLU A 64 14.72 -2.89 9.08
N LEU A 65 13.47 -3.30 9.34
CA LEU A 65 12.28 -2.44 9.31
C LEU A 65 12.28 -1.47 10.50
N LEU A 66 12.36 -1.98 11.73
CA LEU A 66 12.40 -1.20 12.97
C LEU A 66 13.54 -0.17 12.95
N ARG A 67 14.71 -0.55 12.44
CA ARG A 67 15.84 0.36 12.20
C ARG A 67 15.45 1.52 11.27
N THR A 68 14.97 1.24 10.05
CA THR A 68 14.60 2.31 9.10
C THR A 68 13.46 3.20 9.62
N TYR A 69 12.53 2.62 10.38
CA TYR A 69 11.44 3.36 11.00
C TYR A 69 11.91 4.27 12.13
N ARG A 70 12.83 3.81 12.99
CA ARG A 70 13.47 4.63 14.02
C ARG A 70 14.28 5.76 13.40
N ASP A 71 15.03 5.47 12.34
CA ASP A 71 15.82 6.48 11.63
C ASP A 71 14.91 7.56 11.00
N PHE A 72 13.71 7.20 10.52
CA PHE A 72 12.65 8.15 10.14
C PHE A 72 12.14 8.98 11.33
N LEU A 73 11.78 8.35 12.45
CA LEU A 73 11.26 9.07 13.63
C LEU A 73 12.28 10.06 14.22
N SER A 74 13.56 9.69 14.25
CA SER A 74 14.64 10.55 14.78
C SER A 74 15.11 11.61 13.78
N GLY A 75 15.14 11.27 12.48
CA GLY A 75 15.66 12.17 11.43
C GLY A 75 14.60 13.09 10.80
N GLY A 76 13.33 12.69 10.81
CA GLY A 76 12.24 13.45 10.18
C GLY A 76 12.39 13.62 8.66
N ARG A 77 13.02 12.66 7.96
CA ARG A 77 13.29 12.75 6.51
C ARG A 77 12.42 11.79 5.71
N LEU A 78 11.79 12.28 4.64
CA LEU A 78 10.98 11.46 3.72
C LEU A 78 11.72 10.25 3.15
N VAL A 79 13.03 10.36 2.87
CA VAL A 79 13.83 9.25 2.33
C VAL A 79 13.86 8.03 3.27
N ASP A 80 13.80 8.24 4.58
CA ASP A 80 13.80 7.16 5.56
C ASP A 80 12.40 6.54 5.71
N LEU A 81 11.35 7.35 5.59
CA LEU A 81 9.96 6.85 5.43
C LEU A 81 9.82 6.00 4.17
N PHE A 82 10.36 6.44 3.03
CA PHE A 82 10.31 5.70 1.77
C PHE A 82 11.11 4.38 1.83
N ARG A 83 12.28 4.37 2.48
CA ARG A 83 13.02 3.13 2.78
C ARG A 83 12.18 2.18 3.62
N PHE A 84 11.49 2.68 4.65
CA PHE A 84 10.59 1.88 5.47
C PHE A 84 9.42 1.33 4.65
N THR A 85 8.64 2.16 3.94
CA THR A 85 7.48 1.70 3.18
C THR A 85 7.84 0.74 2.05
N ALA A 86 8.99 0.96 1.38
CA ALA A 86 9.53 0.03 0.39
C ALA A 86 9.84 -1.36 0.99
N LYS A 87 10.55 -1.42 2.13
CA LYS A 87 10.78 -2.70 2.84
C LYS A 87 9.47 -3.29 3.37
N TYR A 88 8.56 -2.45 3.88
CA TYR A 88 7.31 -2.88 4.50
C TYR A 88 6.32 -3.45 3.47
N SER A 89 6.39 -2.99 2.21
CA SER A 89 5.65 -3.60 1.09
C SER A 89 5.94 -5.10 0.94
N ARG A 90 7.22 -5.50 1.05
CA ARG A 90 7.66 -6.91 1.04
C ARG A 90 7.19 -7.66 2.28
N TYR A 91 7.21 -7.03 3.45
CA TYR A 91 6.74 -7.63 4.69
C TYR A 91 5.23 -7.90 4.66
N ILE A 92 4.43 -6.95 4.15
CA ILE A 92 3.00 -7.15 3.87
C ILE A 92 2.82 -8.37 2.96
N GLU A 93 3.50 -8.39 1.81
CA GLU A 93 3.36 -9.47 0.82
C GLU A 93 3.70 -10.87 1.37
N HIS A 94 4.74 -10.96 2.19
CA HIS A 94 5.18 -12.21 2.81
C HIS A 94 4.18 -12.70 3.86
N ASN A 95 3.78 -11.81 4.78
CA ASN A 95 2.97 -12.17 5.95
C ASN A 95 1.46 -12.26 5.65
N ALA A 96 0.96 -11.62 4.58
CA ALA A 96 -0.49 -11.51 4.29
C ALA A 96 -1.20 -12.84 4.01
N LYS A 97 -0.46 -13.96 3.83
CA LYS A 97 -1.05 -15.30 3.74
C LYS A 97 -1.43 -15.88 5.10
N GLU A 98 -0.63 -15.56 6.12
CA GLU A 98 -0.65 -16.21 7.44
C GLU A 98 -1.36 -15.34 8.48
N ARG A 99 -1.15 -14.02 8.42
CA ARG A 99 -1.76 -13.05 9.33
C ARG A 99 -2.26 -11.82 8.58
N ARG A 100 -3.30 -11.18 9.12
CA ARG A 100 -3.70 -9.84 8.65
C ARG A 100 -2.64 -8.83 9.10
N VAL A 101 -1.85 -8.36 8.14
CA VAL A 101 -0.87 -7.29 8.36
C VAL A 101 -1.60 -5.95 8.43
N ASN A 102 -1.15 -5.04 9.30
CA ASN A 102 -1.63 -3.66 9.36
C ASN A 102 -0.95 -2.82 8.27
N GLN A 103 -1.69 -1.95 7.59
CA GLN A 103 -1.16 -0.95 6.65
C GLN A 103 -1.41 0.45 7.21
N PHE A 104 -0.60 1.43 6.78
CA PHE A 104 -0.97 2.84 6.98
C PHE A 104 -2.30 3.14 6.31
N GLU A 105 -3.17 3.93 6.91
CA GLU A 105 -4.34 4.48 6.21
C GLU A 105 -3.86 5.59 5.26
N LEU A 106 -4.37 5.59 4.03
CA LEU A 106 -3.89 6.44 2.94
C LEU A 106 -3.91 7.92 3.33
N ASN A 107 -4.92 8.37 4.07
CA ASN A 107 -5.05 9.76 4.49
C ASN A 107 -4.01 10.12 5.57
N HIS A 108 -3.78 9.26 6.56
CA HIS A 108 -2.73 9.47 7.57
C HIS A 108 -1.34 9.50 6.93
N LEU A 109 -1.06 8.58 5.99
CA LEU A 109 0.21 8.56 5.27
C LEU A 109 0.42 9.80 4.39
N ARG A 110 -0.63 10.32 3.76
CA ARG A 110 -0.58 11.57 2.98
C ARG A 110 -0.30 12.78 3.88
N GLU A 111 -1.03 12.93 4.98
CA GLU A 111 -0.83 13.99 5.98
C GLU A 111 0.60 13.93 6.55
N LEU A 112 1.09 12.72 6.88
CA LEU A 112 2.47 12.48 7.29
C LEU A 112 3.50 12.93 6.24
N ILE A 113 3.30 12.56 4.97
CA ILE A 113 4.22 12.90 3.88
C ILE A 113 4.28 14.42 3.67
N VAL A 114 3.11 15.08 3.61
CA VAL A 114 3.02 16.54 3.43
C VAL A 114 3.73 17.26 4.59
N ASN A 115 3.42 16.92 5.84
CA ASN A 115 4.03 17.57 7.00
C ASN A 115 5.53 17.28 7.18
N THR A 116 6.04 16.21 6.58
CA THR A 116 7.50 15.89 6.56
C THR A 116 8.21 16.61 5.40
N SER A 117 7.49 17.01 4.35
CA SER A 117 8.08 17.50 3.13
C SER A 117 8.57 18.95 3.24
N THR A 118 9.72 19.25 2.63
CA THR A 118 10.20 20.62 2.41
C THR A 118 9.78 21.19 1.04
N ILE A 119 9.09 20.38 0.23
CA ILE A 119 8.54 20.76 -1.09
C ILE A 119 7.03 20.48 -1.09
N ASP A 120 6.26 21.27 -1.84
CA ASP A 120 4.83 21.00 -2.02
C ASP A 120 4.63 19.66 -2.75
N LEU A 121 4.10 18.68 -2.02
CA LEU A 121 3.69 17.37 -2.54
C LEU A 121 2.16 17.23 -2.60
N GLU A 122 1.38 18.22 -2.14
CA GLU A 122 -0.09 18.17 -2.20
C GLU A 122 -0.54 18.07 -3.65
N THR A 123 0.06 18.87 -4.54
CA THR A 123 -0.21 18.84 -5.99
C THR A 123 -0.01 17.47 -6.65
N ILE A 124 0.91 16.64 -6.13
CA ILE A 124 1.13 15.26 -6.58
C ILE A 124 0.13 14.31 -5.90
N LEU A 125 -0.08 14.46 -4.60
CA LEU A 125 -0.88 13.54 -3.78
C LEU A 125 -2.40 13.70 -3.97
N ASP A 126 -2.87 14.87 -4.38
CA ASP A 126 -4.26 15.13 -4.79
C ASP A 126 -4.48 14.92 -6.30
N ASN A 127 -3.43 14.68 -7.08
CA ASN A 127 -3.59 14.44 -8.50
C ASN A 127 -4.38 13.15 -8.76
N SER A 128 -5.54 13.28 -9.41
CA SER A 128 -6.45 12.16 -9.66
C SER A 128 -5.83 11.00 -10.46
N SER A 129 -4.82 11.27 -11.30
CA SER A 129 -4.10 10.26 -12.07
C SER A 129 -3.03 9.54 -11.24
N PHE A 130 -2.28 10.27 -10.40
CA PHE A 130 -1.41 9.66 -9.40
C PHE A 130 -2.21 8.72 -8.48
N LEU A 131 -3.33 9.20 -7.94
CA LEU A 131 -4.22 8.41 -7.08
C LEU A 131 -4.82 7.19 -7.81
N ARG A 132 -5.15 7.31 -9.12
CA ARG A 132 -5.62 6.18 -9.95
C ARG A 132 -4.56 5.09 -10.11
N ILE A 133 -3.30 5.48 -10.27
CA ILE A 133 -2.18 4.53 -10.42
C ILE A 133 -1.83 3.89 -9.07
N ALA A 134 -1.77 4.67 -7.99
CA ALA A 134 -1.61 4.14 -6.63
C ALA A 134 -2.72 3.15 -6.27
N TYR A 135 -3.97 3.46 -6.65
CA TYR A 135 -5.11 2.53 -6.52
C TYR A 135 -4.89 1.24 -7.32
N ALA A 136 -4.41 1.29 -8.56
CA ALA A 136 -4.13 0.09 -9.36
C ALA A 136 -3.05 -0.81 -8.71
N ILE A 137 -2.00 -0.21 -8.14
CA ILE A 137 -0.96 -0.91 -7.36
C ILE A 137 -1.62 -1.59 -6.14
N ARG A 138 -2.41 -0.87 -5.36
CA ARG A 138 -3.13 -1.37 -4.17
C ARG A 138 -4.05 -2.54 -4.51
N GLN A 139 -4.83 -2.38 -5.57
CA GLN A 139 -5.73 -3.41 -6.08
C GLN A 139 -4.98 -4.69 -6.45
N SER A 140 -3.80 -4.58 -7.04
CA SER A 140 -2.97 -5.72 -7.49
C SER A 140 -2.14 -6.38 -6.39
N THR A 141 -2.05 -5.76 -5.21
CA THR A 141 -1.16 -6.18 -4.10
C THR A 141 -1.99 -6.43 -2.84
N VAL A 142 -2.15 -5.43 -1.99
CA VAL A 142 -2.83 -5.48 -0.69
C VAL A 142 -4.28 -5.96 -0.82
N TRP A 143 -5.05 -5.39 -1.75
CA TRP A 143 -6.46 -5.75 -1.94
C TRP A 143 -6.62 -7.15 -2.58
N ALA A 144 -5.75 -7.54 -3.51
CA ALA A 144 -5.74 -8.89 -4.07
C ALA A 144 -5.46 -9.93 -2.96
N GLN A 145 -4.47 -9.69 -2.11
CA GLN A 145 -4.16 -10.53 -0.95
C GLN A 145 -5.31 -10.56 0.07
N PHE A 146 -5.89 -9.41 0.41
CA PHE A 146 -7.02 -9.34 1.33
C PHE A 146 -8.24 -10.11 0.83
N ASN A 147 -8.56 -9.99 -0.46
CA ASN A 147 -9.65 -10.74 -1.08
C ASN A 147 -9.32 -12.24 -1.17
N HIS A 148 -8.08 -12.64 -1.48
CA HIS A 148 -7.66 -14.05 -1.52
C HIS A 148 -7.67 -14.74 -0.14
N TYR A 149 -7.21 -14.07 0.92
CA TYR A 149 -6.91 -14.71 2.20
C TYR A 149 -7.85 -14.33 3.34
N TRP A 150 -8.50 -13.15 3.32
CA TRP A 150 -9.18 -12.61 4.53
C TRP A 150 -10.70 -12.42 4.39
N ARG A 151 -11.23 -11.93 3.26
CA ARG A 151 -12.68 -11.72 3.03
C ARG A 151 -13.50 -13.00 2.75
N GLN A 152 -14.11 -13.67 3.74
CA GLN A 152 -14.93 -14.91 3.59
C GLN A 152 -16.44 -14.62 3.35
N PRO A 153 -17.34 -15.62 3.21
CA PRO A 153 -17.08 -17.04 2.93
C PRO A 153 -16.71 -17.24 1.46
N GLU A 154 -17.51 -16.69 0.57
CA GLU A 154 -17.27 -16.61 -0.87
C GLU A 154 -16.11 -15.65 -1.23
N LYS A 155 -14.90 -15.88 -0.70
CA LYS A 155 -13.71 -15.05 -0.98
C LYS A 155 -13.51 -14.85 -2.48
N ASP A 156 -13.12 -13.65 -2.87
CA ASP A 156 -12.98 -13.24 -4.27
C ASP A 156 -11.55 -13.49 -4.76
N LYS A 157 -11.41 -14.37 -5.75
CA LYS A 157 -10.13 -14.71 -6.41
C LYS A 157 -10.11 -14.36 -7.90
N ARG A 158 -10.92 -13.38 -8.33
CA ARG A 158 -11.00 -13.03 -9.76
C ARG A 158 -9.71 -12.47 -10.36
N TYR A 159 -8.81 -11.96 -9.53
CA TYR A 159 -7.66 -11.17 -9.96
C TYR A 159 -6.36 -11.68 -9.33
N ASN A 160 -5.25 -11.61 -10.07
CA ASN A 160 -3.96 -12.08 -9.60
C ASN A 160 -3.32 -11.15 -8.56
N ILE A 161 -2.49 -11.73 -7.68
CA ILE A 161 -1.62 -10.99 -6.76
C ILE A 161 -0.27 -10.77 -7.43
N ARG A 162 0.18 -9.51 -7.50
CA ARG A 162 1.48 -9.12 -8.06
C ARG A 162 2.54 -8.97 -6.96
N TYR A 163 3.05 -10.10 -6.50
CA TYR A 163 4.17 -10.15 -5.56
C TYR A 163 5.41 -9.44 -6.13
N GLY A 164 6.15 -8.72 -5.29
CA GLY A 164 7.39 -8.03 -5.66
C GLY A 164 7.21 -6.70 -6.38
N LEU A 165 5.97 -6.27 -6.70
CA LEU A 165 5.73 -5.07 -7.52
C LEU A 165 6.37 -3.81 -6.93
N GLY A 166 6.20 -3.56 -5.63
CA GLY A 166 6.81 -2.41 -4.94
C GLY A 166 8.35 -2.43 -5.00
N GLN A 167 8.96 -3.60 -4.84
CA GLN A 167 10.42 -3.77 -4.94
C GLN A 167 10.93 -3.59 -6.38
N GLU A 168 10.19 -4.09 -7.38
CA GLU A 168 10.52 -3.91 -8.79
C GLU A 168 10.49 -2.43 -9.18
N LEU A 169 9.42 -1.73 -8.79
CA LEU A 169 9.27 -0.29 -9.03
C LEU A 169 10.40 0.49 -8.36
N VAL A 170 10.64 0.33 -7.05
CA VAL A 170 11.71 1.07 -6.33
C VAL A 170 13.09 0.80 -6.94
N ARG A 171 13.42 -0.45 -7.29
CA ARG A 171 14.68 -0.81 -7.95
C ARG A 171 14.85 -0.13 -9.32
N LYS A 172 13.76 0.23 -9.98
CA LYS A 172 13.74 0.93 -11.27
C LYS A 172 13.55 2.45 -11.14
N GLY A 173 13.03 2.92 -10.01
CA GLY A 173 12.64 4.31 -9.70
C GLY A 173 13.75 5.34 -9.87
N LYS A 174 15.01 4.96 -9.59
CA LYS A 174 16.19 5.85 -9.70
C LYS A 174 16.37 6.48 -11.09
N TYR A 175 15.86 5.87 -12.15
CA TYR A 175 15.97 6.39 -13.51
C TYR A 175 14.60 6.41 -14.20
N ARG A 176 14.26 7.54 -14.81
CA ARG A 176 12.96 7.83 -15.42
C ARG A 176 12.48 6.74 -16.37
N ASP A 177 13.26 6.37 -17.37
CA ASP A 177 12.80 5.44 -18.41
C ASP A 177 12.68 3.98 -17.93
N PRO A 178 13.63 3.43 -17.14
CA PRO A 178 13.45 2.14 -16.48
C PRO A 178 12.22 2.08 -15.56
N PHE A 179 11.92 3.17 -14.84
CA PHE A 179 10.74 3.30 -13.99
C PHE A 179 9.44 3.34 -14.81
N ILE A 180 9.35 4.25 -15.78
CA ILE A 180 8.19 4.38 -16.68
C ILE A 180 7.92 3.07 -17.42
N LYS A 181 8.97 2.37 -17.89
CA LYS A 181 8.81 1.07 -18.55
C LYS A 181 8.20 0.04 -17.60
N ALA A 182 8.76 -0.13 -16.40
CA ALA A 182 8.26 -1.11 -15.42
C ALA A 182 6.80 -0.80 -15.01
N LEU A 183 6.47 0.48 -14.82
CA LEU A 183 5.12 0.91 -14.49
C LEU A 183 4.14 0.69 -15.63
N THR A 184 4.48 1.03 -16.87
CA THR A 184 3.63 0.79 -18.05
C THR A 184 3.46 -0.71 -18.32
N ASP A 185 4.51 -1.52 -18.20
CA ASP A 185 4.43 -2.99 -18.30
C ASP A 185 3.44 -3.57 -17.26
N PHE A 186 3.42 -3.01 -16.04
CA PHE A 186 2.43 -3.34 -15.01
C PHE A 186 1.01 -2.88 -15.40
N LEU A 187 0.84 -1.62 -15.81
CA LEU A 187 -0.47 -1.02 -16.11
C LEU A 187 -1.16 -1.70 -17.30
N VAL A 188 -0.42 -2.07 -18.34
CA VAL A 188 -0.95 -2.86 -19.48
C VAL A 188 -1.49 -4.20 -19.00
N LYS A 189 -0.71 -4.93 -18.18
CA LYS A 189 -1.14 -6.22 -17.61
C LYS A 189 -2.32 -6.07 -16.64
N TYR A 190 -2.44 -4.94 -15.94
CA TYR A 190 -3.57 -4.63 -15.04
C TYR A 190 -4.86 -4.37 -15.81
N ASN A 191 -4.81 -3.51 -16.84
CA ASN A 191 -5.96 -3.22 -17.69
C ASN A 191 -6.43 -4.45 -18.47
N ALA A 192 -5.50 -5.27 -18.98
CA ALA A 192 -5.82 -6.52 -19.67
C ALA A 192 -6.56 -7.51 -18.73
N GLU A 193 -6.08 -7.67 -17.49
CA GLU A 193 -6.76 -8.49 -16.48
C GLU A 193 -8.19 -7.97 -16.19
N ASN A 194 -8.36 -6.67 -15.98
CA ASN A 194 -9.68 -6.07 -15.78
C ASN A 194 -10.62 -6.33 -16.97
N ALA A 195 -10.13 -6.16 -18.21
CA ALA A 195 -10.91 -6.37 -19.42
C ALA A 195 -11.36 -7.84 -19.56
N MET A 196 -10.47 -8.80 -19.34
CA MET A 196 -10.79 -10.23 -19.38
C MET A 196 -11.86 -10.62 -18.35
N ILE A 197 -11.80 -10.05 -17.14
CA ILE A 197 -12.77 -10.35 -16.06
C ILE A 197 -14.13 -9.70 -16.35
N LYS A 198 -14.16 -8.50 -16.94
CA LYS A 198 -15.37 -7.84 -17.44
C LYS A 198 -16.01 -8.66 -18.58
N GLU A 199 -15.21 -9.10 -19.54
CA GLU A 199 -15.65 -9.95 -20.66
C GLU A 199 -16.25 -11.27 -20.17
N GLN A 200 -15.57 -11.94 -19.23
CA GLN A 200 -16.07 -13.19 -18.64
C GLN A 200 -17.39 -12.98 -17.87
N ALA A 201 -17.51 -11.89 -17.11
CA ALA A 201 -18.77 -11.55 -16.43
C ALA A 201 -19.90 -11.29 -17.43
N ALA A 202 -19.64 -10.55 -18.50
CA ALA A 202 -20.62 -10.27 -19.56
C ALA A 202 -21.06 -11.54 -20.29
N LYS A 203 -20.11 -12.45 -20.61
CA LYS A 203 -20.42 -13.76 -21.22
C LYS A 203 -21.34 -14.62 -20.37
N LEU A 204 -21.21 -14.56 -19.04
CA LEU A 204 -22.08 -15.28 -18.10
C LEU A 204 -23.44 -14.58 -17.87
N ASN A 205 -23.57 -13.31 -18.25
CA ASN A 205 -24.75 -12.47 -18.03
C ASN A 205 -25.31 -11.92 -19.35
N ASN A 206 -25.52 -12.80 -20.34
CA ASN A 206 -26.19 -12.51 -21.62
C ASN A 206 -25.63 -11.28 -22.38
N GLY A 207 -24.30 -11.10 -22.35
CA GLY A 207 -23.60 -10.00 -23.01
C GLY A 207 -23.59 -8.67 -22.26
N LYS A 208 -24.20 -8.58 -21.08
CA LYS A 208 -24.24 -7.34 -20.27
C LYS A 208 -23.38 -7.47 -19.02
N LEU A 209 -22.72 -6.40 -18.59
CA LEU A 209 -22.07 -6.39 -17.28
C LEU A 209 -23.12 -6.47 -16.17
N PRO A 210 -22.89 -7.26 -15.10
CA PRO A 210 -23.80 -7.31 -13.95
C PRO A 210 -23.69 -6.03 -13.12
N GLU A 211 -24.84 -5.45 -12.75
CA GLU A 211 -24.94 -4.19 -12.00
C GLU A 211 -24.53 -4.35 -10.52
N ASP A 212 -24.70 -5.55 -9.97
CA ASP A 212 -24.43 -5.95 -8.58
C ASP A 212 -22.97 -6.38 -8.33
N VAL A 213 -22.18 -6.52 -9.40
CA VAL A 213 -20.79 -7.01 -9.34
C VAL A 213 -19.84 -5.82 -9.44
N TRP A 214 -19.09 -5.58 -8.37
CA TRP A 214 -18.02 -4.58 -8.38
C TRP A 214 -16.82 -5.05 -9.23
N PHE A 215 -16.32 -4.14 -10.07
CA PHE A 215 -15.12 -4.28 -10.88
C PHE A 215 -14.11 -3.18 -10.56
N ARG A 216 -12.82 -3.49 -10.72
CA ARG A 216 -11.75 -2.50 -10.61
C ARG A 216 -11.86 -1.43 -11.70
N SER A 217 -11.49 -0.20 -11.36
CA SER A 217 -11.32 0.87 -12.35
C SER A 217 -10.07 0.65 -13.20
N ASP A 218 -10.16 0.93 -14.50
CA ASP A 218 -9.02 0.88 -15.42
C ASP A 218 -8.15 2.14 -15.31
N VAL A 219 -6.93 2.07 -15.81
CA VAL A 219 -6.01 3.21 -15.91
C VAL A 219 -5.98 3.70 -17.36
N SER A 220 -6.41 4.95 -17.58
CA SER A 220 -6.50 5.55 -18.91
C SER A 220 -5.16 6.10 -19.41
N LEU A 221 -5.05 6.33 -20.73
CA LEU A 221 -3.90 7.02 -21.33
C LEU A 221 -3.66 8.40 -20.69
N LYS A 222 -4.73 9.14 -20.37
CA LYS A 222 -4.66 10.42 -19.63
C LYS A 222 -3.89 10.26 -18.32
N ASN A 223 -4.08 9.16 -17.59
CA ASN A 223 -3.40 8.95 -16.32
C ASN A 223 -1.89 8.74 -16.48
N ILE A 224 -1.47 8.04 -17.54
CA ILE A 224 -0.06 7.84 -17.88
C ILE A 224 0.59 9.17 -18.32
N GLN A 225 -0.11 9.94 -19.16
CA GLN A 225 0.34 11.26 -19.62
C GLN A 225 0.49 12.28 -18.46
N GLU A 226 -0.47 12.32 -17.54
CA GLU A 226 -0.39 13.18 -16.36
C GLU A 226 0.73 12.76 -15.41
N LEU A 227 0.98 11.45 -15.22
CA LEU A 227 2.13 11.00 -14.43
C LEU A 227 3.47 11.43 -15.06
N GLY A 228 3.60 11.37 -16.38
CA GLY A 228 4.77 11.89 -17.10
C GLY A 228 5.02 13.37 -16.75
N LYS A 229 3.97 14.20 -16.84
CA LYS A 229 4.03 15.61 -16.43
C LYS A 229 4.39 15.80 -14.96
N LEU A 230 3.91 14.96 -14.04
CA LEU A 230 4.28 15.03 -12.63
C LEU A 230 5.76 14.75 -12.39
N ILE A 231 6.35 13.77 -13.09
CA ILE A 231 7.79 13.48 -13.01
C ILE A 231 8.60 14.65 -13.56
N ASP A 232 8.22 15.16 -14.73
CA ASP A 232 8.93 16.27 -15.38
C ASP A 232 8.83 17.56 -14.53
N ASN A 233 7.66 17.82 -13.92
CA ASN A 233 7.45 18.94 -12.97
C ASN A 233 8.19 18.75 -11.62
N ALA A 234 8.35 17.51 -11.14
CA ALA A 234 9.12 17.18 -9.94
C ALA A 234 10.65 17.28 -10.17
N LYS A 235 11.09 18.22 -11.03
CA LYS A 235 12.48 18.39 -11.49
C LYS A 235 13.09 17.13 -12.12
N GLY A 236 12.26 16.24 -12.66
CA GLY A 236 12.69 14.95 -13.20
C GLY A 236 12.93 13.86 -12.14
N ASP A 237 12.59 14.08 -10.87
CA ASP A 237 12.80 13.09 -9.79
C ASP A 237 11.78 11.93 -9.89
N SER A 238 12.11 10.96 -10.73
CA SER A 238 11.36 9.71 -10.85
C SER A 238 11.43 8.84 -9.60
N GLU A 239 12.46 9.00 -8.76
CA GLU A 239 12.63 8.20 -7.54
C GLU A 239 11.62 8.64 -6.48
N LEU A 240 11.45 9.96 -6.29
CA LEU A 240 10.40 10.55 -5.47
C LEU A 240 9.00 10.07 -5.90
N ILE A 241 8.64 10.23 -7.18
CA ILE A 241 7.32 9.83 -7.69
C ILE A 241 7.10 8.32 -7.54
N CYS A 242 8.13 7.50 -7.80
CA CYS A 242 8.09 6.05 -7.58
C CYS A 242 7.84 5.70 -6.10
N ASN A 243 8.60 6.30 -5.19
CA ASN A 243 8.48 6.05 -3.75
C ASN A 243 7.11 6.48 -3.21
N LEU A 244 6.57 7.62 -3.68
CA LEU A 244 5.22 8.07 -3.36
C LEU A 244 4.17 7.07 -3.87
N LEU A 245 4.26 6.61 -5.13
CA LEU A 245 3.33 5.61 -5.68
C LEU A 245 3.38 4.28 -4.92
N VAL A 246 4.55 3.81 -4.49
CA VAL A 246 4.69 2.58 -3.70
C VAL A 246 4.16 2.78 -2.27
N ALA A 247 4.48 3.89 -1.61
CA ALA A 247 3.96 4.20 -0.28
C ALA A 247 2.42 4.28 -0.28
N CYS A 248 1.83 5.11 -1.15
CA CYS A 248 0.38 5.24 -1.29
C CYS A 248 -0.29 3.98 -1.86
N GLY A 249 0.43 3.19 -2.68
CA GLY A 249 -0.05 1.96 -3.28
C GLY A 249 -0.15 0.78 -2.30
N TYR A 250 0.70 0.72 -1.28
CA TYR A 250 0.61 -0.29 -0.21
C TYR A 250 -0.14 0.21 1.03
N ALA A 251 -0.51 1.49 1.09
CA ALA A 251 -1.43 2.03 2.09
C ALA A 251 -2.86 1.50 1.90
N SER A 252 -3.58 1.37 3.00
CA SER A 252 -4.99 1.00 3.11
C SER A 252 -5.91 2.18 2.77
N ASP A 253 -6.93 1.95 1.95
CA ASP A 253 -8.12 2.80 1.81
C ASP A 253 -9.35 2.19 2.52
N TYR A 254 -9.15 1.23 3.44
CA TYR A 254 -10.22 0.61 4.20
C TYR A 254 -10.85 1.60 5.20
N ALA A 255 -11.90 2.30 4.79
CA ALA A 255 -12.85 2.90 5.73
C ALA A 255 -13.32 1.83 6.73
N LYS A 256 -13.15 2.09 8.03
CA LYS A 256 -13.51 1.12 9.08
C LYS A 256 -15.03 0.96 9.16
N LYS A 257 -15.52 -0.09 8.48
CA LYS A 257 -16.83 -0.78 8.56
C LYS A 257 -18.03 -0.28 7.72
N GLU A 258 -18.17 0.99 7.35
CA GLU A 258 -19.47 1.47 6.82
C GLU A 258 -19.60 1.44 5.27
N ASP A 259 -18.63 1.92 4.50
CA ASP A 259 -18.68 1.91 3.01
C ASP A 259 -18.28 0.57 2.37
N LYS A 260 -18.98 -0.51 2.72
CA LYS A 260 -18.85 -1.79 2.00
C LYS A 260 -19.81 -1.83 0.83
N PRO A 261 -19.36 -1.93 -0.44
CA PRO A 261 -20.26 -2.29 -1.52
C PRO A 261 -20.87 -3.66 -1.22
N LYS A 262 -22.20 -3.70 -1.09
CA LYS A 262 -22.98 -4.94 -1.02
C LYS A 262 -22.78 -5.68 -2.33
N ILE A 263 -22.04 -6.79 -2.31
CA ILE A 263 -21.95 -7.70 -3.44
C ILE A 263 -22.95 -8.82 -3.19
N SER A 264 -24.09 -8.77 -3.87
CA SER A 264 -25.11 -9.82 -3.89
C SER A 264 -25.66 -9.92 -5.30
N SER A 265 -25.06 -10.78 -6.12
CA SER A 265 -25.63 -12.10 -6.35
C SER A 265 -24.58 -13.22 -6.26
N GLY A 266 -24.77 -14.14 -5.31
CA GLY A 266 -23.82 -15.24 -5.07
C GLY A 266 -23.66 -16.18 -6.28
N ARG A 267 -24.71 -16.33 -7.12
CA ARG A 267 -24.75 -17.31 -8.21
C ARG A 267 -23.74 -17.00 -9.33
N LEU A 268 -23.76 -15.79 -9.88
CA LEU A 268 -22.88 -15.41 -10.99
C LEU A 268 -21.42 -15.31 -10.52
N LEU A 269 -21.20 -14.72 -9.34
CA LEU A 269 -19.88 -14.62 -8.73
C LEU A 269 -19.26 -16.00 -8.46
N ASN A 270 -20.07 -17.00 -8.06
CA ASN A 270 -19.60 -18.37 -7.88
C ASN A 270 -19.33 -19.09 -9.21
N GLN A 271 -20.10 -18.82 -10.27
CA GLN A 271 -19.80 -19.33 -11.62
C GLN A 271 -18.49 -18.76 -12.17
N MET A 272 -18.22 -17.46 -12.01
CA MET A 272 -16.93 -16.85 -12.36
C MET A 272 -15.76 -17.54 -11.61
N LYS A 273 -15.90 -17.75 -10.30
CA LYS A 273 -14.88 -18.43 -9.48
C LYS A 273 -14.61 -19.87 -9.93
N LEU A 274 -15.65 -20.62 -10.29
CA LEU A 274 -15.51 -22.00 -10.77
C LEU A 274 -14.68 -22.05 -12.06
N GLN A 275 -15.04 -21.24 -13.06
CA GLN A 275 -14.31 -21.21 -14.33
C GLN A 275 -12.84 -20.79 -14.18
N LEU A 276 -12.53 -19.87 -13.26
CA LEU A 276 -11.15 -19.46 -12.99
C LEU A 276 -10.32 -20.56 -12.31
N ARG A 277 -10.88 -21.29 -11.33
CA ARG A 277 -10.18 -22.43 -10.68
C ARG A 277 -9.82 -23.54 -11.66
N HIS A 278 -10.70 -23.86 -12.61
CA HIS A 278 -10.36 -24.86 -13.64
C HIS A 278 -9.15 -24.42 -14.48
N ARG A 279 -9.07 -23.12 -14.82
CA ARG A 279 -7.93 -22.56 -15.56
C ARG A 279 -6.61 -22.66 -14.81
N GLU A 280 -6.60 -22.44 -13.50
CA GLU A 280 -5.40 -22.61 -12.66
C GLU A 280 -4.91 -24.07 -12.67
N MET A 281 -5.79 -25.07 -12.59
CA MET A 281 -5.40 -26.48 -12.61
C MET A 281 -4.76 -26.92 -13.94
N PHE A 282 -5.26 -26.43 -15.08
CA PHE A 282 -4.70 -26.76 -16.40
C PHE A 282 -3.40 -26.00 -16.73
N SER A 283 -3.03 -24.98 -15.95
CA SER A 283 -1.78 -24.22 -16.14
C SER A 283 -0.56 -24.90 -15.51
N VAL A 284 -0.74 -25.79 -14.53
CA VAL A 284 0.36 -26.40 -13.74
C VAL A 284 0.88 -27.71 -14.37
N GLY A 285 0.19 -28.26 -15.38
CA GLY A 285 0.59 -29.49 -16.07
C GLY A 285 1.54 -29.30 -17.27
N GLY A 286 2.07 -28.08 -17.48
CA GLY A 286 2.74 -27.69 -18.74
C GLY A 286 4.27 -27.79 -18.77
N ASP A 287 4.93 -28.15 -17.68
CA ASP A 287 6.40 -28.03 -17.53
C ASP A 287 7.04 -29.33 -16.98
N GLN A 288 6.82 -30.44 -17.70
CA GLN A 288 7.58 -31.69 -17.55
C GLN A 288 7.70 -32.43 -18.89
N ARG A 289 8.50 -31.91 -19.83
CA ARG A 289 9.18 -32.67 -20.90
C ARG A 289 10.49 -31.99 -21.28
#